data_AF-A0A183J598-F1
#
_entry.id   AF-A0A183J598-F1
#
_cell.length_a   1.000
_cell.length_b   1.000
_cell.length_c   1.000
_cell.angle_alpha   90.00
_cell.angle_beta   90.00
_cell.angle_gamma   90.00
#
_symmetry.space_group_name_H-M   'P 1'
#
loop_
_entity.id
_entity.type
_entity.pdbx_description
1 polymer ?
#
loop_
_entity_poly.entity_id
_entity_poly.type
_entity_poly.pdbx_seq_one_letter_code
_entity_poly.pdbx_strand_id
1 'polypeptide(L)'
;MNFVSDILLLLLAFAALAASQWMCQYQEQCPGQFLCVNGYCRLAIPGTQTFCDIKTGAYCPANQVCKYGRCWMPAGAVVLGTYCDFYRPCASGQACKNYQCYTVQGKLP
;
A
#
# COMPACT_ATOMS: atom_id res chain seq x y z
N MET A 1 -14.30 -42.80 -13.60
CA MET A 1 -13.87 -41.77 -12.63
C MET A 1 -12.48 -41.32 -13.05
N ASN A 2 -12.37 -40.19 -13.74
CA ASN A 2 -11.12 -39.75 -14.36
C ASN A 2 -10.41 -38.77 -13.43
N PHE A 3 -9.77 -39.31 -12.40
CA PHE A 3 -9.06 -38.56 -11.35
C PHE A 3 -8.15 -37.45 -11.89
N VAL A 4 -7.53 -37.66 -13.06
CA VAL A 4 -6.66 -36.66 -13.70
C VAL A 4 -7.43 -35.43 -14.18
N SER A 5 -8.64 -35.61 -14.72
CA SER A 5 -9.48 -34.50 -15.20
C SER A 5 -10.08 -33.70 -14.04
N ASP A 6 -10.45 -34.38 -12.95
CA ASP A 6 -10.95 -33.74 -11.73
C ASP A 6 -9.84 -32.93 -11.03
N ILE A 7 -8.62 -33.47 -10.95
CA ILE A 7 -7.44 -32.75 -10.45
C ILE A 7 -7.14 -31.52 -11.32
N LEU A 8 -7.21 -31.65 -12.65
CA LEU A 8 -6.99 -30.53 -13.56
C LEU A 8 -8.05 -29.43 -13.39
N LEU A 9 -9.33 -29.78 -13.25
CA LEU A 9 -10.39 -28.81 -12.97
C LEU A 9 -10.18 -28.10 -11.63
N LEU A 10 -9.80 -28.84 -10.58
CA LEU A 10 -9.51 -28.26 -9.27
C LEU A 10 -8.33 -27.28 -9.35
N LEU A 11 -7.22 -27.64 -10.01
CA LEU A 11 -6.07 -26.76 -10.19
C LEU A 11 -6.42 -25.48 -10.97
N LEU A 12 -7.21 -25.58 -12.02
CA LEU A 12 -7.69 -24.43 -12.79
C LEU A 12 -8.60 -23.52 -11.95
N ALA A 13 -9.49 -24.10 -11.13
CA ALA A 13 -10.35 -23.35 -10.22
C ALA A 13 -9.52 -22.61 -9.14
N PHE A 14 -8.52 -23.27 -8.54
CA PHE A 14 -7.60 -22.63 -7.59
C PHE A 14 -6.79 -21.50 -8.23
N ALA A 15 -6.30 -21.69 -9.46
CA ALA A 15 -5.60 -20.64 -10.19
C ALA A 15 -6.51 -19.43 -10.49
N ALA A 16 -7.78 -19.68 -10.85
CA ALA A 16 -8.76 -18.61 -11.09
C ALA A 16 -9.11 -17.84 -9.80
N LEU A 17 -9.27 -18.53 -8.67
CA LEU A 17 -9.46 -17.89 -7.35
C LEU A 17 -8.22 -17.08 -6.92
N ALA A 18 -7.02 -17.59 -7.18
CA ALA A 18 -5.79 -16.90 -6.84
C ALA A 18 -5.55 -15.65 -7.70
N ALA A 19 -6.04 -15.62 -8.94
CA ALA A 19 -5.96 -14.46 -9.82
C ALA A 19 -6.97 -13.36 -9.43
N SER A 20 -8.17 -13.74 -8.95
CA SER A 20 -9.22 -12.79 -8.57
C SER A 20 -8.94 -12.08 -7.24
N GLN A 21 -8.16 -12.69 -6.33
CA GLN A 21 -7.82 -12.08 -5.03
C GLN A 21 -7.02 -10.77 -5.13
N TRP A 22 -6.39 -10.51 -6.29
CA TRP A 22 -5.60 -9.29 -6.53
C TRP A 22 -6.41 -8.20 -7.25
N MET A 23 -7.62 -8.52 -7.70
CA MET A 23 -8.55 -7.54 -8.26
C MET A 23 -9.38 -6.90 -7.15
N CYS A 24 -9.70 -5.63 -7.31
CA CYS A 24 -10.43 -4.88 -6.29
C CYS A 24 -11.25 -3.74 -6.92
N GLN A 25 -12.25 -3.30 -6.18
CA GLN A 25 -13.05 -2.11 -6.41
C GLN A 25 -12.92 -1.14 -5.23
N TYR A 26 -12.75 -1.67 -4.02
CA TYR A 26 -12.61 -0.92 -2.77
C TYR A 26 -11.41 -1.43 -1.95
N GLN A 27 -10.97 -0.61 -1.00
CA GLN A 27 -9.66 -0.74 -0.33
C GLN A 27 -9.60 -1.95 0.62
N GLU A 28 -10.76 -2.35 1.13
CA GLU A 28 -10.96 -3.44 2.09
C GLU A 28 -10.81 -4.82 1.44
N GLN A 29 -10.92 -4.94 0.11
CA GLN A 29 -10.67 -6.19 -0.62
C GLN A 29 -9.20 -6.54 -0.67
N CYS A 30 -8.32 -5.54 -0.60
CA CYS A 30 -6.90 -5.76 -0.64
C CYS A 30 -6.39 -6.24 0.73
N PRO A 31 -5.71 -7.39 0.82
CA PRO A 31 -5.24 -7.90 2.09
C PRO A 31 -4.11 -7.02 2.66
N GLY A 32 -3.97 -6.99 3.98
CA GLY A 32 -2.86 -6.34 4.67
C GLY A 32 -2.59 -4.90 4.21
N GLN A 33 -1.33 -4.62 3.86
CA GLN A 33 -0.84 -3.30 3.47
C GLN A 33 -1.00 -2.96 1.97
N PHE A 34 -1.92 -3.62 1.27
CA PHE A 34 -2.19 -3.32 -0.14
C PHE A 34 -3.36 -2.33 -0.26
N LEU A 35 -3.28 -1.44 -1.25
CA LEU A 35 -4.33 -0.52 -1.63
C LEU A 35 -4.89 -0.88 -3.00
N CYS A 36 -6.18 -0.62 -3.18
CA CYS A 36 -6.83 -0.78 -4.46
C CYS A 36 -6.53 0.42 -5.36
N VAL A 37 -5.77 0.17 -6.43
CA VAL A 37 -5.33 1.19 -7.40
C VAL A 37 -5.59 0.68 -8.80
N ASN A 38 -6.44 1.38 -9.55
CA ASN A 38 -6.83 1.03 -10.92
C ASN A 38 -7.35 -0.41 -11.06
N GLY A 39 -8.14 -0.87 -10.10
CA GLY A 39 -8.75 -2.21 -10.12
C GLY A 39 -7.87 -3.34 -9.57
N TYR A 40 -6.66 -3.03 -9.10
CA TYR A 40 -5.71 -4.02 -8.60
C TYR A 40 -5.11 -3.64 -7.25
N CYS A 41 -4.88 -4.64 -6.42
CA CYS A 41 -4.19 -4.50 -5.15
C CYS A 41 -2.70 -4.28 -5.37
N ARG A 42 -2.25 -3.06 -5.09
CA ARG A 42 -0.84 -2.66 -5.19
C ARG A 42 -0.25 -2.46 -3.81
N LEU A 43 1.04 -2.75 -3.71
CA LEU A 43 1.79 -2.54 -2.47
C LEU A 43 1.65 -1.07 -2.05
N ALA A 44 1.23 -0.85 -0.81
CA ALA A 44 1.18 0.46 -0.22
C ALA A 44 2.22 0.58 0.90
N ILE A 45 2.61 1.82 1.13
CA ILE A 45 3.52 2.18 2.20
C ILE A 45 2.85 3.20 3.12
N PRO A 46 3.30 3.33 4.37
CA PRO A 46 2.79 4.35 5.27
C PRO A 46 2.89 5.74 4.64
N GLY A 47 1.79 6.47 4.73
CA GLY A 47 1.72 7.86 4.33
C GLY A 47 2.39 8.78 5.34
N THR A 48 2.37 10.07 5.04
CA THR A 48 3.04 11.11 5.84
C THR A 48 2.28 11.49 7.12
N GLN A 49 1.04 10.99 7.26
CA GLN A 49 0.22 11.13 8.45
C GLN A 49 -0.03 9.77 9.08
N THR A 50 0.13 9.70 10.39
CA THR A 50 0.13 8.42 11.11
C THR A 50 -1.28 7.94 11.45
N PHE A 51 -2.22 8.86 11.59
CA PHE A 51 -3.60 8.59 12.01
C PHE A 51 -4.62 9.26 11.09
N CYS A 52 -5.74 8.57 10.87
CA CYS A 52 -6.90 9.08 10.16
C CYS A 52 -8.18 8.49 10.72
N ASP A 53 -9.28 9.22 10.52
CA ASP A 53 -10.61 8.75 10.88
C ASP A 53 -11.13 7.84 9.76
N ILE A 54 -11.46 6.58 10.09
CA ILE A 54 -11.86 5.57 9.10
C ILE A 54 -13.21 5.90 8.45
N LYS A 55 -14.12 6.59 9.15
CA LYS A 55 -15.46 6.88 8.65
C LYS A 55 -15.46 8.04 7.66
N THR A 56 -14.61 9.02 7.91
CA THR A 56 -14.56 10.26 7.12
C THR A 56 -13.37 10.31 6.16
N GLY A 57 -12.36 9.46 6.36
CA GLY A 57 -11.08 9.56 5.67
C GLY A 57 -10.29 10.82 6.02
N ALA A 58 -10.76 11.59 7.02
CA ALA A 58 -10.18 12.87 7.38
C ALA A 58 -8.73 12.70 7.86
N TYR A 59 -7.97 13.79 7.79
CA TYR A 59 -6.56 13.89 8.20
C TYR A 59 -5.53 13.30 7.23
N CYS A 60 -5.93 12.48 6.26
CA CYS A 60 -5.04 12.06 5.19
C CYS A 60 -4.84 13.17 4.13
N PRO A 61 -3.59 13.49 3.76
CA PRO A 61 -3.29 14.37 2.62
C PRO A 61 -3.85 13.82 1.31
N ALA A 62 -3.93 14.69 0.29
CA ALA A 62 -4.24 14.29 -1.06
C ALA A 62 -3.33 13.13 -1.52
N ASN A 63 -3.90 12.18 -2.26
CA ASN A 63 -3.26 10.94 -2.73
C ASN A 63 -2.92 9.91 -1.64
N GLN A 64 -3.41 10.08 -0.41
CA GLN A 64 -3.35 9.06 0.64
C GLN A 64 -4.74 8.52 0.95
N VAL A 65 -4.78 7.25 1.35
CA VAL A 65 -6.01 6.52 1.67
C VAL A 65 -5.98 6.13 3.13
N CYS A 66 -7.07 6.40 3.85
CA CYS A 66 -7.23 5.93 5.22
C CYS A 66 -7.58 4.45 5.22
N LYS A 67 -6.72 3.60 5.81
CA LYS A 67 -6.97 2.17 5.99
C LYS A 67 -6.46 1.74 7.36
N TYR A 68 -7.31 1.05 8.13
CA TYR A 68 -7.02 0.64 9.51
C TYR A 68 -6.59 1.81 10.43
N GLY A 69 -7.17 3.00 10.22
CA GLY A 69 -6.90 4.18 11.03
C GLY A 69 -5.52 4.82 10.79
N ARG A 70 -4.86 4.46 9.69
CA ARG A 70 -3.59 5.04 9.24
C ARG A 70 -3.69 5.47 7.78
N CYS A 71 -2.97 6.51 7.39
CA CYS A 71 -2.86 6.91 5.99
C CYS A 71 -1.85 6.04 5.26
N TRP A 72 -2.20 5.63 4.05
CA TRP A 72 -1.39 4.81 3.16
C TRP A 72 -1.30 5.45 1.79
N MET A 73 -0.21 5.19 1.08
CA MET A 73 -0.07 5.60 -0.32
C MET A 73 0.55 4.49 -1.15
N PRO A 74 0.27 4.43 -2.47
CA PRO A 74 0.89 3.45 -3.35
C PRO A 74 2.41 3.57 -3.32
N ALA A 75 3.15 2.47 -3.25
CA ALA A 75 4.61 2.49 -3.16
C ALA A 75 5.29 3.23 -4.32
N GLY A 76 4.67 3.25 -5.51
CA GLY A 76 5.16 3.98 -6.68
C GLY A 76 4.88 5.49 -6.68
N ALA A 77 4.14 6.01 -5.70
CA ALA A 77 3.83 7.44 -5.58
C ALA A 77 4.95 8.26 -4.89
N VAL A 78 6.09 7.64 -4.60
CA VAL A 78 7.17 8.21 -3.79
C VAL A 78 8.30 8.75 -4.63
N VAL A 79 8.74 9.96 -4.31
CA VAL A 79 9.98 10.53 -4.84
C VAL A 79 11.17 9.88 -4.14
N LEU A 80 12.12 9.34 -4.91
CA LEU A 80 13.33 8.73 -4.37
C LEU A 80 14.10 9.73 -3.51
N GLY A 81 14.48 9.30 -2.30
CA GLY A 81 15.21 10.14 -1.35
C GLY A 81 14.36 11.07 -0.48
N THR A 82 13.03 11.13 -0.67
CA THR A 82 12.14 11.94 0.19
C THR A 82 11.39 11.11 1.23
N TYR A 83 11.31 9.80 1.02
CA TYR A 83 10.70 8.83 1.93
C TYR A 83 11.73 8.09 2.76
N CYS A 84 11.36 7.79 4.01
CA CYS A 84 12.19 7.02 4.91
C CYS A 84 11.40 5.99 5.72
N ASP A 85 12.06 4.88 6.01
CA ASP A 85 11.59 3.82 6.90
C ASP A 85 12.81 3.17 7.60
N PHE A 86 12.59 2.09 8.33
CA PHE A 86 13.68 1.37 8.99
C PHE A 86 14.75 0.83 8.03
N TYR A 87 14.35 0.47 6.81
CA TYR A 87 15.22 -0.10 5.77
C TYR A 87 15.76 0.95 4.79
N ARG A 88 15.14 2.14 4.75
CA ARG A 88 15.49 3.27 3.88
C ARG A 88 15.77 4.50 4.73
N PRO A 89 16.99 4.65 5.27
CA PRO A 89 17.37 5.86 5.96
C PRO A 89 17.48 7.05 4.99
N CYS A 90 17.29 8.25 5.51
CA CYS A 90 17.56 9.48 4.77
C CYS A 90 19.07 9.68 4.54
N ALA A 91 19.44 10.59 3.65
CA ALA A 91 20.85 10.94 3.42
C ALA A 91 21.50 11.58 4.66
N SER A 92 22.84 11.64 4.66
CA SER A 92 23.60 12.22 5.78
C SER A 92 23.16 13.66 6.08
N GLY A 93 22.97 13.98 7.36
CA GLY A 93 22.48 15.27 7.81
C GLY A 93 20.96 15.47 7.70
N GLN A 94 20.20 14.43 7.36
CA GLN A 94 18.74 14.46 7.32
C GLN A 94 18.12 13.65 8.47
N ALA A 95 16.94 14.06 8.91
CA ALA A 95 16.15 13.36 9.90
C ALA A 95 14.92 12.71 9.26
N CYS A 96 14.56 11.51 9.71
CA CYS A 96 13.32 10.84 9.31
C CYS A 96 12.19 11.19 10.28
N LYS A 97 11.12 11.83 9.77
CA LYS A 97 9.93 12.15 10.55
C LYS A 97 8.67 11.85 9.75
N ASN A 98 7.77 11.07 10.32
CA ASN A 98 6.52 10.62 9.65
C ASN A 98 6.77 10.10 8.23
N TYR A 99 7.75 9.21 8.09
CA TYR A 99 8.15 8.61 6.80
C TYR A 99 8.65 9.60 5.74
N GLN A 100 9.01 10.81 6.14
CA GLN A 100 9.61 11.80 5.24
C GLN A 100 10.97 12.26 5.74
N CYS A 101 11.87 12.52 4.80
CA CYS A 101 13.17 13.10 5.07
C CYS A 101 13.08 14.62 5.20
N TYR A 102 13.74 15.15 6.24
CA TYR A 102 13.85 16.58 6.52
C TYR A 102 15.33 16.98 6.58
N THR A 103 15.64 18.13 6.02
CA THR A 103 16.92 18.82 6.18
C THR A 103 16.84 19.84 7.33
N VAL A 104 17.96 20.45 7.69
CA VAL A 104 17.99 21.60 8.61
C VAL A 104 17.17 22.80 8.13
N GLN A 105 16.87 22.89 6.82
CA GLN A 105 16.06 23.95 6.22
C GLN A 105 14.56 23.59 6.10
N GLY A 106 14.16 22.38 6.51
CA GLY A 106 12.78 21.90 6.43
C GLY A 106 12.59 20.67 5.55
N LYS A 107 11.34 20.44 5.11
CA LYS A 107 10.91 19.28 4.32
C LYS A 107 11.52 19.30 2.92
N LEU A 108 11.98 18.16 2.39
CA LEU A 108 12.38 18.07 0.98
C LEU A 108 11.16 18.26 0.05
N PRO A 109 11.33 18.93 -1.11
CA PRO A 109 10.26 19.11 -2.09
C PRO A 109 9.74 17.78 -2.65
#